data_AF-A0A9X0ALE6-F1
#
_entry.id   AF-A0A9X0ALE6-F1
#
_cell.length_a   1.000
_cell.length_b   1.000
_cell.length_c   1.000
_cell.angle_alpha   90.00
_cell.angle_beta   90.00
_cell.angle_gamma   90.00
#
_symmetry.space_group_name_H-M   'P 1'
#
loop_
_entity.id
_entity.type
_entity.pdbx_description
1 polymer ?
#
loop_
_entity_poly.entity_id
_entity_poly.type
_entity_poly.pdbx_seq_one_letter_code
_entity_poly.pdbx_strand_id
1 'polypeptide(L)'
;MFGGEVQWEGHDIDVGVHVYQSPEAGKNNLEYTIIASFQTEEGADGLPFVRLIAELKGSFLEDVILQGAALVVASREDAELGQMNKSNFPIQKEIRVCAQLGELASANAIFSRGKQAPCLTLCAGWAPNEGFSLDIMAPSECAIDLGQGIITDPFTLRVVLGGTTPALKLISGAKVFVQGQKEPLHFTLDLDLDAEGAAATGQLSTEGGWINPMGISEKLTIGPNLALKVGMKWATFAVHGPGEFGFVGGLSIGKVQGQMAFNIDEDPSRELMYAKVEKLDIQDVVEFASAITSMNIEKPPNVVKFEEVEIYVCPGGTTIGTLVYPPGFSFTADVVLFDIHANVMCAVGPDGIICKGGIDAFSLGPLSVRGVNGPRAIFELELTDSKQSGQIDGMVEIYGAQVAIVAHFALQPKLTFVFLFDLDFCGLYKFEVHAYPHENPTEGSCKVTSTAYLLEASFHEHIRGNIADNLDRMFEERARKERDENQHTLEAIQSARNQWKATFEACEACEARQKAAHDAYMSKKGNTEKDRDRIVEQERAKIANLQAQLDERSREMKEKISKAQQWLNEKNNE
;
A
#
# COMPACT_ATOMS: atom_id res chain seq x y z
N MET A 1 20.57 -60.51 1.97
CA MET A 1 20.59 -60.75 0.52
C MET A 1 20.34 -62.23 0.30
N PHE A 2 19.36 -62.58 -0.53
CA PHE A 2 19.05 -63.95 -0.93
C PHE A 2 19.32 -64.06 -2.43
N GLY A 3 19.84 -65.21 -2.89
CA GLY A 3 20.14 -65.46 -4.30
C GLY A 3 19.68 -66.85 -4.71
N GLY A 4 19.37 -67.03 -6.00
CA GLY A 4 19.03 -68.34 -6.55
C GLY A 4 18.79 -68.29 -8.06
N GLU A 5 18.92 -69.44 -8.71
CA GLU A 5 18.65 -69.61 -10.14
C GLU A 5 17.25 -70.19 -10.35
N VAL A 6 16.51 -69.66 -11.32
CA VAL A 6 15.18 -70.13 -11.71
C VAL A 6 15.19 -70.40 -13.21
N GLN A 7 14.69 -71.57 -13.62
CA GLN A 7 14.48 -71.86 -15.04
C GLN A 7 13.06 -71.50 -15.46
N TRP A 8 12.93 -70.71 -16.52
CA TRP A 8 11.63 -70.36 -17.10
C TRP A 8 11.73 -70.32 -18.63
N GLU A 9 10.86 -71.09 -19.31
CA GLU A 9 10.75 -71.13 -20.78
C GLU A 9 12.08 -71.32 -21.55
N GLY A 10 13.01 -72.11 -21.00
CA GLY A 10 14.32 -72.36 -21.62
C GLY A 10 15.34 -71.25 -21.38
N HIS A 11 15.14 -70.43 -20.35
CA HIS A 11 16.07 -69.42 -19.87
C HIS A 11 16.43 -69.67 -18.41
N ASP A 12 17.72 -69.53 -18.11
CA ASP A 12 18.23 -69.51 -16.75
C ASP A 12 18.18 -68.07 -16.24
N ILE A 13 17.51 -67.86 -15.11
CA ILE A 13 17.31 -66.55 -14.49
C ILE A 13 18.05 -66.52 -13.16
N ASP A 14 19.14 -65.77 -13.07
CA ASP A 14 19.85 -65.54 -11.82
C ASP A 14 19.17 -64.40 -11.06
N VAL A 15 18.60 -64.70 -9.89
CA VAL A 15 17.80 -63.78 -9.09
C VAL A 15 18.52 -63.42 -7.80
N GLY A 16 18.72 -62.12 -7.57
CA GLY A 16 19.15 -61.53 -6.31
C GLY A 16 18.03 -60.73 -5.64
N VAL A 17 17.77 -60.99 -4.37
CA VAL A 17 16.81 -60.24 -3.53
C VAL A 17 17.55 -59.54 -2.40
N HIS A 18 17.44 -58.22 -2.37
CA HIS A 18 17.93 -57.37 -1.30
C HIS A 18 16.74 -56.84 -0.50
N VAL A 19 16.76 -57.03 0.83
CA VAL A 19 15.73 -56.52 1.76
C VAL A 19 16.44 -55.70 2.82
N TYR A 20 15.95 -54.50 3.07
CA TYR A 20 16.57 -53.53 3.96
C TYR A 20 15.52 -52.70 4.70
N GLN A 21 15.92 -52.04 5.78
CA GLN A 21 15.03 -51.13 6.51
C GLN A 21 14.91 -49.81 5.76
N SER A 22 13.71 -49.23 5.76
CA SER A 22 13.50 -47.91 5.16
C SER A 22 14.42 -46.87 5.80
N PRO A 23 15.23 -46.14 5.03
CA PRO A 23 16.07 -45.05 5.51
C PRO A 23 15.25 -43.77 5.81
N GLU A 24 13.94 -43.75 5.52
CA GLU A 24 13.08 -42.61 5.88
C GLU A 24 12.81 -42.56 7.39
N ALA A 25 13.18 -41.44 8.01
CA ALA A 25 13.01 -41.22 9.44
C ALA A 25 11.53 -41.39 9.85
N GLY A 26 11.26 -42.38 10.72
CA GLY A 26 9.92 -42.65 11.27
C GLY A 26 9.13 -43.76 10.57
N LYS A 27 9.66 -44.41 9.51
CA LYS A 27 9.03 -45.59 8.89
C LYS A 27 9.78 -46.87 9.29
N ASN A 28 9.16 -47.72 10.11
CA ASN A 28 9.66 -49.06 10.46
C ASN A 28 9.26 -50.14 9.42
N ASN A 29 9.21 -49.79 8.13
CA ASN A 29 8.85 -50.73 7.08
C ASN A 29 10.11 -51.34 6.44
N LEU A 30 10.00 -52.60 6.03
CA LEU A 30 11.01 -53.24 5.19
C LEU A 30 10.78 -52.85 3.73
N GLU A 31 11.86 -52.48 3.05
CA GLU A 31 11.94 -52.20 1.62
C GLU A 31 12.73 -53.30 0.93
N TYR A 32 12.50 -53.48 -0.37
CA TYR A 32 13.12 -54.54 -1.14
C TYR A 32 13.50 -54.11 -2.56
N THR A 33 14.52 -54.76 -3.09
CA THR A 33 14.97 -54.69 -4.48
C THR A 33 15.24 -56.11 -4.97
N ILE A 34 14.61 -56.50 -6.07
CA ILE A 34 14.81 -57.77 -6.76
C ILE A 34 15.47 -57.45 -8.10
N ILE A 35 16.57 -58.13 -8.40
CA ILE A 35 17.26 -58.04 -9.68
C ILE A 35 17.37 -59.46 -10.22
N ALA A 36 16.86 -59.69 -11.42
CA ALA A 36 16.86 -60.98 -12.08
C ALA A 36 17.48 -60.82 -13.47
N SER A 37 18.61 -61.46 -13.73
CA SER A 37 19.30 -61.39 -15.02
C SER A 37 18.95 -62.62 -15.86
N PHE A 38 18.60 -62.42 -17.12
CA PHE A 38 18.25 -63.51 -18.03
C PHE A 38 19.50 -64.00 -18.77
N GLN A 39 19.75 -65.31 -18.73
CA GLN A 39 20.79 -65.99 -19.50
C GLN A 39 20.16 -67.07 -20.40
N THR A 40 20.79 -67.35 -21.54
CA THR A 40 20.39 -68.48 -22.39
C THR A 40 21.01 -69.79 -21.88
N GLU A 41 20.40 -70.95 -22.16
CA GLU A 41 20.91 -72.29 -21.76
C GLU A 41 22.37 -72.57 -22.21
N GLU A 42 22.86 -71.85 -23.23
CA GLU A 42 24.24 -71.97 -23.74
C GLU A 42 25.22 -70.93 -23.14
N GLY A 43 24.75 -70.09 -22.21
CA GLY A 43 25.55 -69.03 -21.58
C GLY A 43 25.86 -67.83 -22.48
N ALA A 44 25.19 -67.71 -23.64
CA ALA A 44 25.30 -66.57 -24.53
C ALA A 44 24.37 -65.43 -24.08
N ASP A 45 24.90 -64.20 -24.05
CA ASP A 45 24.11 -62.99 -23.82
C ASP A 45 23.28 -62.66 -25.07
N GLY A 46 21.95 -62.71 -24.96
CA GLY A 46 21.07 -62.23 -26.03
C GLY A 46 19.76 -62.99 -26.19
N LEU A 47 18.65 -62.26 -26.22
CA LEU A 47 17.32 -62.77 -26.54
C LEU A 47 16.86 -62.20 -27.90
N PRO A 48 16.67 -63.02 -28.94
CA PRO A 48 16.16 -62.54 -30.22
C PRO A 48 14.78 -61.88 -30.06
N PHE A 49 14.63 -60.63 -30.50
CA PHE A 49 13.43 -59.84 -30.24
C PHE A 49 12.17 -60.46 -30.88
N VAL A 50 12.33 -61.08 -32.06
CA VAL A 50 11.28 -61.82 -32.77
C VAL A 50 10.74 -63.03 -31.98
N ARG A 51 11.48 -63.57 -31.00
CA ARG A 51 10.96 -64.64 -30.13
C ARG A 51 9.97 -64.10 -29.10
N LEU A 52 10.10 -62.84 -28.71
CA LEU A 52 9.17 -62.18 -27.79
C LEU A 52 7.93 -61.64 -28.53
N ILE A 53 8.13 -61.13 -29.75
CA ILE A 53 7.07 -60.53 -30.56
C ILE A 53 7.13 -61.16 -31.97
N ALA A 54 6.30 -62.17 -32.19
CA ALA A 54 6.30 -62.94 -33.43
C ALA A 54 5.94 -62.09 -34.66
N GLU A 55 5.19 -61.00 -34.46
CA GLU A 55 4.79 -60.03 -35.47
C GLU A 55 5.96 -59.24 -36.05
N LEU A 56 7.14 -59.25 -35.41
CA LEU A 56 8.35 -58.62 -35.94
C LEU A 56 8.99 -59.40 -37.09
N LYS A 57 8.53 -60.63 -37.36
CA LYS A 57 9.05 -61.46 -38.44
C LYS A 57 8.79 -60.82 -39.81
N GLY A 58 9.83 -60.69 -40.63
CA GLY A 58 9.80 -59.99 -41.91
C GLY A 58 9.90 -58.47 -41.81
N SER A 59 10.10 -57.92 -40.61
CA SER A 59 10.33 -56.49 -40.38
C SER A 59 11.83 -56.17 -40.26
N PHE A 60 12.18 -54.88 -40.24
CA PHE A 60 13.55 -54.43 -39.98
C PHE A 60 14.06 -54.75 -38.56
N LEU A 61 13.19 -55.24 -37.67
CA LEU A 61 13.51 -55.63 -36.29
C LEU A 61 13.69 -57.14 -36.12
N GLU A 62 13.55 -57.95 -37.18
CA GLU A 62 13.61 -59.42 -37.10
C GLU A 62 14.95 -59.91 -36.53
N ASP A 63 16.06 -59.30 -36.95
CA ASP A 63 17.42 -59.68 -36.56
C ASP A 63 17.90 -59.00 -35.27
N VAL A 64 17.05 -58.23 -34.57
CA VAL A 64 17.43 -57.52 -33.35
C VAL A 64 17.57 -58.49 -32.18
N ILE A 65 18.69 -58.39 -31.47
CA ILE A 65 18.98 -59.18 -30.27
C ILE A 65 18.95 -58.24 -29.06
N LEU A 66 18.20 -58.63 -28.03
CA LEU A 66 18.15 -57.95 -26.73
C LEU A 66 19.25 -58.50 -25.83
N GLN A 67 20.31 -57.74 -25.61
CA GLN A 67 21.46 -58.11 -24.81
C GLN A 67 21.29 -57.73 -23.34
N GLY A 68 21.87 -58.53 -22.44
CA GLY A 68 21.91 -58.23 -21.00
C GLY A 68 20.54 -57.98 -20.38
N ALA A 69 19.50 -58.70 -20.81
CA ALA A 69 18.15 -58.49 -20.32
C ALA A 69 18.08 -58.74 -18.80
N ALA A 70 17.39 -57.85 -18.08
CA ALA A 70 17.21 -57.95 -16.64
C ALA A 70 15.83 -57.44 -16.20
N LEU A 71 15.25 -58.11 -15.22
CA LEU A 71 14.07 -57.68 -14.48
C LEU A 71 14.53 -57.01 -13.17
N VAL A 72 14.12 -55.78 -12.96
CA VAL A 72 14.35 -55.00 -11.74
C VAL A 72 13.00 -54.69 -11.12
N VAL A 73 12.80 -55.08 -9.86
CA VAL A 73 11.62 -54.73 -9.08
C VAL A 73 12.06 -54.09 -7.80
N ALA A 74 11.68 -52.84 -7.55
CA ALA A 74 12.04 -52.17 -6.30
C ALA A 74 10.86 -51.46 -5.65
N SER A 75 10.83 -51.49 -4.31
CA SER A 75 9.85 -50.75 -3.53
C SER A 75 10.18 -49.27 -3.38
N ARG A 76 11.33 -48.82 -3.91
CA ARG A 76 11.81 -47.44 -3.93
C ARG A 76 12.85 -47.20 -5.03
N GLU A 77 13.14 -45.93 -5.27
CA GLU A 77 14.34 -45.53 -6.01
C GLU A 77 15.56 -45.66 -5.08
N ASP A 78 16.64 -46.26 -5.60
CA ASP A 78 17.85 -46.50 -4.84
C ASP A 78 19.09 -46.41 -5.73
N ALA A 79 19.71 -45.22 -5.74
CA ALA A 79 20.93 -44.97 -6.51
C ALA A 79 22.18 -45.63 -5.89
N GLU A 80 22.18 -45.90 -4.57
CA GLU A 80 23.34 -46.44 -3.84
C GLU A 80 23.50 -47.96 -4.03
N LEU A 81 22.39 -48.68 -4.22
CA LEU A 81 22.38 -50.10 -4.61
C LEU A 81 22.96 -50.37 -6.02
N GLY A 82 23.23 -49.33 -6.81
CA GLY A 82 23.83 -49.42 -8.13
C GLY A 82 25.17 -50.16 -8.18
N GLN A 83 25.95 -50.18 -7.08
CA GLN A 83 27.21 -50.93 -7.01
C GLN A 83 27.03 -52.46 -6.97
N MET A 84 25.86 -52.95 -6.54
CA MET A 84 25.52 -54.39 -6.56
C MET A 84 24.74 -54.77 -7.82
N ASN A 85 24.40 -53.79 -8.66
CA ASN A 85 23.65 -54.02 -9.87
C ASN A 85 24.56 -54.39 -11.04
N LYS A 86 24.71 -55.69 -11.30
CA LYS A 86 25.48 -56.20 -12.45
C LYS A 86 24.87 -55.84 -13.82
N SER A 87 23.59 -55.48 -13.88
CA SER A 87 22.90 -55.16 -15.15
C SER A 87 23.03 -53.69 -15.57
N ASN A 88 23.63 -52.82 -14.74
CA ASN A 88 23.81 -51.38 -14.99
C ASN A 88 22.52 -50.58 -15.27
N PHE A 89 21.32 -51.15 -15.07
CA PHE A 89 20.06 -50.45 -15.26
C PHE A 89 19.65 -49.63 -14.02
N PRO A 90 18.94 -48.50 -14.18
CA PRO A 90 18.48 -47.70 -13.05
C PRO A 90 17.46 -48.46 -12.17
N ILE A 91 17.61 -48.39 -10.85
CA ILE A 91 16.68 -48.97 -9.86
C ILE A 91 15.65 -47.92 -9.48
N GLN A 92 14.42 -48.09 -9.97
CA GLN A 92 13.29 -47.19 -9.71
C GLN A 92 12.15 -47.92 -8.99
N LYS A 93 11.25 -47.16 -8.35
CA LYS A 93 10.11 -47.68 -7.58
C LYS A 93 9.01 -48.27 -8.49
N GLU A 94 9.31 -49.38 -9.15
CA GLU A 94 8.44 -50.02 -10.13
C GLU A 94 8.89 -51.45 -10.45
N ILE A 95 8.10 -52.15 -11.27
CA ILE A 95 8.49 -53.40 -11.93
C ILE A 95 8.99 -53.02 -13.32
N ARG A 96 10.25 -53.33 -13.66
CA ARG A 96 10.85 -52.97 -14.94
C ARG A 96 11.66 -54.09 -15.55
N VAL A 97 11.48 -54.35 -16.85
CA VAL A 97 12.35 -55.21 -17.65
C VAL A 97 13.17 -54.33 -18.57
N CYS A 98 14.49 -54.39 -18.46
CA CYS A 98 15.42 -53.63 -19.28
C CYS A 98 16.25 -54.56 -20.15
N ALA A 99 16.57 -54.15 -21.37
CA ALA A 99 17.54 -54.83 -22.21
C ALA A 99 18.21 -53.85 -23.17
N GLN A 100 19.44 -54.15 -23.56
CA GLN A 100 20.18 -53.40 -24.57
C GLN A 100 19.78 -53.89 -25.97
N LEU A 101 19.34 -53.00 -26.86
CA LEU A 101 19.12 -53.34 -28.26
C LEU A 101 20.49 -53.50 -28.95
N GLY A 102 20.66 -54.62 -29.65
CA GLY A 102 21.76 -54.82 -30.58
C GLY A 102 21.79 -53.77 -31.70
N GLU A 103 22.87 -53.77 -32.48
CA GLU A 103 23.10 -52.74 -33.51
C GLU A 103 21.95 -52.61 -34.51
N LEU A 104 21.42 -51.39 -34.64
CA LEU A 104 20.42 -51.02 -35.63
C LEU A 104 21.07 -50.18 -36.72
N ALA A 105 21.33 -50.77 -37.89
CA ALA A 105 22.01 -50.09 -39.00
C ALA A 105 21.38 -48.73 -39.38
N SER A 106 20.04 -48.64 -39.38
CA SER A 106 19.30 -47.41 -39.67
C SER A 106 19.44 -46.35 -38.57
N ALA A 107 19.52 -46.76 -37.30
CA ALA A 107 19.70 -45.86 -36.17
C ALA A 107 21.14 -45.31 -36.18
N ASN A 108 22.12 -46.16 -36.49
CA ASN A 108 23.53 -45.78 -36.60
C ASN A 108 23.77 -44.68 -37.63
N ALA A 109 23.01 -44.66 -38.73
CA ALA A 109 23.12 -43.61 -39.74
C ALA A 109 22.74 -42.21 -39.20
N ILE A 110 21.87 -42.15 -38.17
CA ILE A 110 21.41 -40.90 -37.54
C ILE A 110 22.41 -40.44 -36.47
N PHE A 111 22.99 -41.37 -35.71
CA PHE A 111 23.89 -41.07 -34.59
C PHE A 111 25.36 -40.86 -34.98
N SER A 112 25.74 -41.07 -36.25
CA SER A 112 27.14 -41.09 -36.67
C SER A 112 27.61 -39.82 -37.38
N ARG A 113 28.34 -38.97 -36.62
CA ARG A 113 29.59 -38.35 -37.11
C ARG A 113 30.80 -39.02 -36.42
N GLY A 114 30.95 -40.33 -36.61
CA GLY A 114 32.25 -41.01 -36.45
C GLY A 114 32.60 -41.62 -35.08
N LYS A 115 31.63 -41.93 -34.20
CA LYS A 115 31.86 -42.79 -33.03
C LYS A 115 30.94 -44.01 -33.06
N GLN A 116 31.34 -45.03 -32.29
CA GLN A 116 30.72 -46.36 -32.20
C GLN A 116 29.19 -46.27 -32.10
N ALA A 117 28.50 -47.19 -32.79
CA ALA A 117 27.04 -47.29 -32.81
C ALA A 117 26.49 -47.29 -31.37
N PRO A 118 25.56 -46.39 -31.03
CA PRO A 118 25.04 -46.38 -29.68
C PRO A 118 24.11 -47.55 -29.44
N CYS A 119 24.30 -48.21 -28.30
CA CYS A 119 23.42 -49.26 -27.83
C CYS A 119 22.21 -48.63 -27.13
N LEU A 120 21.06 -48.60 -27.79
CA LEU A 120 19.79 -48.14 -27.21
C LEU A 120 19.34 -49.11 -26.12
N THR A 121 18.67 -48.62 -25.08
CA THR A 121 18.11 -49.47 -24.02
C THR A 121 16.59 -49.50 -24.12
N LEU A 122 16.01 -50.69 -24.21
CA LEU A 122 14.56 -50.93 -24.10
C LEU A 122 14.23 -51.14 -22.62
N CYS A 123 13.25 -50.42 -22.09
CA CYS A 123 12.76 -50.56 -20.72
C CYS A 123 11.24 -50.68 -20.74
N ALA A 124 10.69 -51.84 -20.38
CA ALA A 124 9.25 -52.02 -20.17
C ALA A 124 8.96 -51.95 -18.67
N GLY A 125 8.19 -50.96 -18.23
CA GLY A 125 7.90 -50.69 -16.82
C GLY A 125 6.41 -50.80 -16.49
N TRP A 126 6.10 -51.10 -15.24
CA TRP A 126 4.78 -50.89 -14.66
C TRP A 126 4.90 -50.21 -13.30
N ALA A 127 4.24 -49.06 -13.16
CA ALA A 127 4.15 -48.33 -11.92
C ALA A 127 2.67 -48.16 -11.51
N PRO A 128 2.33 -48.24 -10.19
CA PRO A 128 0.95 -48.15 -9.73
C PRO A 128 0.18 -46.90 -10.19
N ASN A 129 0.87 -45.77 -10.37
CA ASN A 129 0.27 -44.48 -10.73
C ASN A 129 0.36 -44.15 -12.23
N GLU A 130 1.30 -44.77 -12.97
CA GLU A 130 1.57 -44.45 -14.38
C GLU A 130 1.12 -45.55 -15.34
N GLY A 131 0.77 -46.73 -14.81
CA GLY A 131 0.41 -47.89 -15.61
C GLY A 131 1.63 -48.51 -16.30
N PHE A 132 1.40 -49.14 -17.46
CA PHE A 132 2.47 -49.74 -18.27
C PHE A 132 3.14 -48.68 -19.15
N SER A 133 4.47 -48.70 -19.19
CA SER A 133 5.31 -47.87 -20.06
C SER A 133 6.31 -48.73 -20.83
N LEU A 134 6.67 -48.28 -22.04
CA LEU A 134 7.75 -48.86 -22.84
C LEU A 134 8.66 -47.72 -23.31
N ASP A 135 9.86 -47.66 -22.75
CA ASP A 135 10.85 -46.64 -23.04
C ASP A 135 11.97 -47.21 -23.93
N ILE A 136 12.41 -46.43 -24.91
CA ILE A 136 13.65 -46.60 -25.65
C ILE A 136 14.54 -45.42 -25.27
N MET A 137 15.58 -45.70 -24.51
CA MET A 137 16.51 -44.71 -23.99
C MET A 137 17.80 -44.72 -24.79
N ALA A 138 18.25 -43.55 -25.22
CA ALA A 138 19.56 -43.40 -25.82
C ALA A 138 20.64 -43.30 -24.74
N PRO A 139 21.82 -43.93 -24.89
CA PRO A 139 22.91 -43.82 -23.94
C PRO A 139 23.44 -42.37 -23.85
N SER A 140 24.16 -42.06 -22.77
CA SER A 140 24.67 -40.70 -22.51
C SER A 140 25.53 -40.10 -23.62
N GLU A 141 26.09 -40.95 -24.49
CA GLU A 141 26.93 -40.59 -25.62
C GLU A 141 26.14 -40.23 -26.90
N CYS A 142 24.81 -40.41 -26.92
CA CYS A 142 23.91 -40.17 -28.06
C CYS A 142 23.50 -38.72 -28.31
N ALA A 143 24.41 -37.78 -28.07
CA ALA A 143 24.15 -36.39 -28.42
C ALA A 143 24.11 -36.24 -29.95
N ILE A 144 23.01 -35.72 -30.50
CA ILE A 144 22.90 -35.33 -31.92
C ILE A 144 23.39 -33.88 -32.05
N ASP A 145 24.46 -33.68 -32.82
CA ASP A 145 24.92 -32.36 -33.26
C ASP A 145 24.03 -31.87 -34.42
N LEU A 146 23.15 -30.92 -34.12
CA LEU A 146 22.25 -30.29 -35.09
C LEU A 146 22.94 -29.20 -35.91
N GLY A 147 24.23 -28.93 -35.65
CA GLY A 147 25.00 -27.85 -36.24
C GLY A 147 24.75 -26.49 -35.59
N GLN A 148 25.52 -25.49 -36.01
CA GLN A 148 25.39 -24.09 -35.55
C GLN A 148 25.45 -23.91 -34.02
N GLY A 149 26.18 -24.79 -33.33
CA GLY A 149 26.33 -24.73 -31.87
C GLY A 149 25.13 -25.27 -31.10
N ILE A 150 24.29 -26.12 -31.71
CA ILE A 150 23.19 -26.80 -31.04
C ILE A 150 23.50 -28.30 -30.94
N ILE A 151 23.59 -28.80 -29.71
CA ILE A 151 23.86 -30.20 -29.41
C ILE A 151 22.73 -30.72 -28.52
N THR A 152 22.07 -31.79 -28.92
CA THR A 152 21.02 -32.42 -28.09
C THR A 152 21.61 -33.24 -26.96
N ASP A 153 20.84 -33.40 -25.89
CA ASP A 153 21.06 -34.43 -24.89
C ASP A 153 20.48 -35.77 -25.38
N PRO A 154 20.90 -36.90 -24.78
CA PRO A 154 20.29 -38.19 -25.05
C PRO A 154 18.76 -38.11 -24.94
N PHE A 155 18.08 -38.71 -25.91
CA PHE A 155 16.63 -38.73 -25.92
C PHE A 155 16.07 -40.00 -25.27
N THR A 156 14.83 -39.91 -24.81
CA THR A 156 14.00 -41.03 -24.38
C THR A 156 12.73 -41.01 -25.22
N LEU A 157 12.46 -42.11 -25.91
CA LEU A 157 11.19 -42.34 -26.60
C LEU A 157 10.33 -43.26 -25.74
N ARG A 158 9.21 -42.78 -25.23
CA ARG A 158 8.35 -43.47 -24.27
C ARG A 158 6.97 -43.72 -24.84
N VAL A 159 6.50 -44.96 -24.80
CA VAL A 159 5.09 -45.30 -25.04
C VAL A 159 4.40 -45.44 -23.69
N VAL A 160 3.35 -44.65 -23.44
CA VAL A 160 2.55 -44.70 -22.22
C VAL A 160 1.20 -45.33 -22.52
N LEU A 161 0.84 -46.40 -21.81
CA LEU A 161 -0.43 -47.12 -21.98
C LEU A 161 -1.42 -46.93 -20.82
N GLY A 162 -1.03 -46.20 -19.76
CA GLY A 162 -1.85 -45.99 -18.55
C GLY A 162 -2.93 -44.91 -18.64
N GLY A 163 -2.97 -44.12 -19.73
CA GLY A 163 -3.97 -43.07 -19.94
C GLY A 163 -5.27 -43.57 -20.58
N THR A 164 -6.20 -42.64 -20.88
CA THR A 164 -7.42 -42.94 -21.65
C THR A 164 -7.12 -43.39 -23.09
N THR A 165 -5.96 -42.99 -23.62
CA THR A 165 -5.42 -43.39 -24.93
C THR A 165 -3.91 -43.63 -24.83
N PRO A 166 -3.35 -44.61 -25.57
CA PRO A 166 -1.92 -44.74 -25.74
C PRO A 166 -1.29 -43.46 -26.29
N ALA A 167 -0.13 -43.07 -25.76
CA ALA A 167 0.63 -41.90 -26.22
C ALA A 167 2.11 -42.24 -26.41
N LEU A 168 2.74 -41.61 -27.40
CA LEU A 168 4.18 -41.63 -27.66
C LEU A 168 4.78 -40.29 -27.21
N LYS A 169 5.78 -40.34 -26.34
CA LYS A 169 6.51 -39.17 -25.84
C LYS A 169 7.95 -39.23 -26.28
N LEU A 170 8.52 -38.14 -26.76
CA LEU A 170 9.94 -37.99 -27.02
C LEU A 170 10.47 -36.88 -26.12
N ILE A 171 11.31 -37.26 -25.16
CA ILE A 171 11.90 -36.36 -24.17
C ILE A 171 13.39 -36.24 -24.46
N SER A 172 13.91 -35.02 -24.51
CA SER A 172 15.33 -34.75 -24.72
C SER A 172 15.71 -33.39 -24.12
N GLY A 173 16.96 -32.99 -24.28
CA GLY A 173 17.44 -31.65 -23.99
C GLY A 173 18.22 -31.10 -25.19
N ALA A 174 18.49 -29.81 -25.19
CA ALA A 174 19.36 -29.18 -26.18
C ALA A 174 20.23 -28.11 -25.55
N LYS A 175 21.53 -28.22 -25.76
CA LYS A 175 22.57 -27.26 -25.39
C LYS A 175 22.85 -26.36 -26.58
N VAL A 176 22.62 -25.06 -26.40
CA VAL A 176 22.89 -24.01 -27.37
C VAL A 176 24.08 -23.20 -26.89
N PHE A 177 25.17 -23.27 -27.63
CA PHE A 177 26.40 -22.53 -27.35
C PHE A 177 26.31 -21.13 -27.98
N VAL A 178 26.15 -20.11 -27.13
CA VAL A 178 26.05 -18.72 -27.56
C VAL A 178 27.30 -17.95 -27.15
N GLN A 179 27.81 -17.10 -28.04
CA GLN A 179 28.97 -16.26 -27.76
C GLN A 179 28.68 -15.29 -26.60
N GLY A 180 29.59 -15.20 -25.63
CA GLY A 180 29.46 -14.32 -24.46
C GLY A 180 28.76 -14.95 -23.25
N GLN A 181 28.15 -16.13 -23.42
CA GLN A 181 27.61 -16.92 -22.33
C GLN A 181 28.68 -17.90 -21.81
N LYS A 182 28.86 -18.01 -20.49
CA LYS A 182 29.87 -18.91 -19.89
C LYS A 182 29.52 -20.39 -20.03
N GLU A 183 28.26 -20.73 -19.73
CA GLU A 183 27.71 -22.08 -19.82
C GLU A 183 26.67 -22.14 -20.95
N PRO A 184 26.54 -23.26 -21.69
CA PRO A 184 25.55 -23.36 -22.75
C PRO A 184 24.12 -23.17 -22.22
N LEU A 185 23.26 -22.57 -23.04
CA LEU A 185 21.83 -22.49 -22.75
C LEU A 185 21.24 -23.89 -22.93
N HIS A 186 20.59 -24.41 -21.90
CA HIS A 186 20.05 -25.75 -21.87
C HIS A 186 18.53 -25.69 -21.92
N PHE A 187 17.94 -26.23 -22.98
CA PHE A 187 16.51 -26.34 -23.19
C PHE A 187 16.06 -27.77 -22.95
N THR A 188 15.05 -27.98 -22.12
CA THR A 188 14.29 -29.23 -22.09
C THR A 188 13.37 -29.27 -23.30
N LEU A 189 13.32 -30.41 -23.99
CA LEU A 189 12.50 -30.64 -25.17
C LEU A 189 11.57 -31.82 -24.88
N ASP A 190 10.28 -31.62 -25.11
CA ASP A 190 9.24 -32.64 -24.99
C ASP A 190 8.40 -32.64 -26.26
N LEU A 191 8.04 -33.83 -26.74
CA LEU A 191 7.12 -34.03 -27.85
C LEU A 191 6.17 -35.17 -27.48
N ASP A 192 4.92 -34.82 -27.24
CA ASP A 192 3.81 -35.74 -27.02
C ASP A 192 3.07 -35.99 -28.33
N LEU A 193 2.73 -37.24 -28.62
CA LEU A 193 1.87 -37.65 -29.74
C LEU A 193 0.83 -38.67 -29.24
N ASP A 194 -0.43 -38.46 -29.57
CA ASP A 194 -1.51 -39.39 -29.22
C ASP A 194 -2.52 -39.54 -30.39
N ALA A 195 -3.67 -40.14 -30.11
CA ALA A 195 -4.71 -40.35 -31.11
C ALA A 195 -5.45 -39.06 -31.52
N GLU A 196 -5.34 -37.98 -30.74
CA GLU A 196 -6.02 -36.71 -30.97
C GLU A 196 -5.09 -35.68 -31.62
N GLY A 197 -3.80 -35.70 -31.29
CA GLY A 197 -2.86 -34.69 -31.73
C GLY A 197 -1.39 -34.94 -31.38
N ALA A 198 -0.59 -33.89 -31.56
CA ALA A 198 0.77 -33.82 -31.04
C ALA A 198 1.05 -32.45 -30.41
N ALA A 199 1.89 -32.42 -29.39
CA ALA A 199 2.33 -31.19 -28.72
C ALA A 199 3.85 -31.23 -28.53
N ALA A 200 4.54 -30.21 -29.04
CA ALA A 200 5.97 -30.02 -28.84
C ALA A 200 6.19 -28.84 -27.88
N THR A 201 7.09 -29.02 -26.92
CA THR A 201 7.43 -28.02 -25.92
C THR A 201 8.95 -27.89 -25.80
N GLY A 202 9.45 -26.66 -25.76
CA GLY A 202 10.85 -26.34 -25.49
C GLY A 202 10.94 -25.31 -24.38
N GLN A 203 11.67 -25.62 -23.29
CA GLN A 203 11.78 -24.73 -22.13
C GLN A 203 13.24 -24.57 -21.67
N LEU A 204 13.69 -23.33 -21.53
CA LEU A 204 14.99 -22.99 -20.96
C LEU A 204 15.04 -23.42 -19.49
N SER A 205 16.03 -24.25 -19.18
CA SER A 205 16.31 -24.80 -17.85
C SER A 205 17.61 -24.27 -17.25
N THR A 206 18.41 -23.50 -18.01
CA THR A 206 19.62 -22.85 -17.49
C THR A 206 19.28 -21.85 -16.40
N GLU A 207 19.83 -22.10 -15.21
CA GLU A 207 19.77 -21.17 -14.09
C GLU A 207 20.44 -19.83 -14.46
N GLY A 208 19.79 -18.72 -14.11
CA GLY A 208 20.26 -17.38 -14.45
C GLY A 208 19.94 -16.90 -15.87
N GLY A 209 19.38 -17.74 -16.74
CA GLY A 209 18.87 -17.34 -18.06
C GLY A 209 19.96 -17.05 -19.11
N TRP A 210 19.55 -16.41 -20.22
CA TRP A 210 20.45 -16.00 -21.30
C TRP A 210 20.96 -14.58 -21.06
N ILE A 211 22.21 -14.46 -20.60
CA ILE A 211 22.87 -13.21 -20.28
C ILE A 211 23.49 -12.63 -21.56
N ASN A 212 23.44 -11.30 -21.70
CA ASN A 212 23.93 -10.58 -22.87
C ASN A 212 23.36 -11.10 -24.20
N PRO A 213 22.02 -11.20 -24.32
CA PRO A 213 21.41 -11.70 -25.53
C PRO A 213 21.77 -10.80 -26.71
N MET A 214 22.12 -11.43 -27.82
CA MET A 214 22.51 -10.76 -29.08
C MET A 214 23.72 -9.82 -28.94
N GLY A 215 24.48 -9.88 -27.85
CA GLY A 215 25.61 -8.99 -27.58
C GLY A 215 25.21 -7.55 -27.25
N ILE A 216 23.95 -7.30 -26.87
CA ILE A 216 23.41 -5.96 -26.62
C ILE A 216 23.97 -5.36 -25.32
N SER A 217 23.92 -6.11 -24.21
CA SER A 217 24.38 -5.62 -22.90
C SER A 217 24.52 -6.76 -21.88
N GLU A 218 25.61 -6.78 -21.10
CA GLU A 218 25.79 -7.70 -19.97
C GLU A 218 24.78 -7.50 -18.83
N LYS A 219 24.07 -6.38 -18.81
CA LYS A 219 23.01 -6.09 -17.83
C LYS A 219 21.65 -6.67 -18.22
N LEU A 220 21.51 -7.12 -19.47
CA LEU A 220 20.28 -7.66 -20.03
C LEU A 220 20.29 -9.18 -19.95
N THR A 221 19.22 -9.76 -19.43
CA THR A 221 19.03 -11.21 -19.35
C THR A 221 17.64 -11.58 -19.88
N ILE A 222 17.57 -12.58 -20.76
CA ILE A 222 16.29 -13.23 -21.12
C ILE A 222 16.06 -14.38 -20.14
N GLY A 223 14.94 -14.30 -19.43
CA GLY A 223 14.59 -15.12 -18.26
C GLY A 223 14.26 -14.25 -17.04
N PRO A 224 13.69 -14.82 -15.97
CA PRO A 224 13.36 -16.24 -15.80
C PRO A 224 12.18 -16.67 -16.67
N ASN A 225 12.01 -17.98 -16.88
CA ASN A 225 10.93 -18.58 -17.66
C ASN A 225 10.99 -18.20 -19.15
N LEU A 226 11.61 -19.06 -19.96
CA LEU A 226 11.53 -19.00 -21.41
C LEU A 226 11.04 -20.36 -21.91
N ALA A 227 9.83 -20.42 -22.44
CA ALA A 227 9.31 -21.65 -23.03
C ALA A 227 8.43 -21.36 -24.25
N LEU A 228 8.42 -22.32 -25.17
CA LEU A 228 7.59 -22.34 -26.37
C LEU A 228 6.83 -23.66 -26.39
N LYS A 229 5.55 -23.61 -26.74
CA LYS A 229 4.68 -24.75 -26.92
C LYS A 229 3.99 -24.63 -28.28
N VAL A 230 3.95 -25.72 -29.03
CA VAL A 230 3.20 -25.81 -30.30
C VAL A 230 2.40 -27.11 -30.27
N GLY A 231 1.08 -27.01 -30.37
CA GLY A 231 0.18 -28.16 -30.43
C GLY A 231 -0.57 -28.25 -31.75
N MET A 232 -0.96 -29.45 -32.15
CA MET A 232 -1.76 -29.72 -33.32
C MET A 232 -2.77 -30.82 -33.05
N LYS A 233 -4.00 -30.67 -33.58
CA LYS A 233 -5.01 -31.74 -33.57
C LYS A 233 -5.11 -32.37 -34.96
N TRP A 234 -5.10 -33.69 -35.03
CA TRP A 234 -5.06 -34.40 -36.32
C TRP A 234 -6.27 -34.09 -37.20
N ALA A 235 -7.44 -33.94 -36.61
CA ALA A 235 -8.68 -33.70 -37.33
C ALA A 235 -8.71 -32.33 -38.05
N THR A 236 -8.03 -31.31 -37.50
CA THR A 236 -8.09 -29.92 -37.99
C THR A 236 -6.80 -29.45 -38.65
N PHE A 237 -5.67 -30.13 -38.42
CA PHE A 237 -4.35 -29.68 -38.83
C PHE A 237 -4.22 -29.37 -40.33
N ALA A 238 -4.76 -30.22 -41.20
CA ALA A 238 -4.64 -30.04 -42.65
C ALA A 238 -5.35 -28.78 -43.19
N VAL A 239 -6.31 -28.24 -42.44
CA VAL A 239 -7.12 -27.08 -42.84
C VAL A 239 -6.73 -25.83 -42.07
N HIS A 240 -6.45 -25.96 -40.77
CA HIS A 240 -6.26 -24.83 -39.85
C HIS A 240 -4.81 -24.63 -39.40
N GLY A 241 -3.91 -25.59 -39.64
CA GLY A 241 -2.54 -25.56 -39.13
C GLY A 241 -2.44 -25.98 -37.65
N PRO A 242 -1.40 -25.55 -36.92
CA PRO A 242 -1.27 -25.82 -35.49
C PRO A 242 -2.49 -25.31 -34.71
N GLY A 243 -3.01 -26.14 -33.80
CA GLY A 243 -4.19 -25.83 -33.00
C GLY A 243 -3.87 -25.16 -31.67
N GLU A 244 -2.60 -25.08 -31.30
CA GLU A 244 -2.13 -24.41 -30.08
C GLU A 244 -0.76 -23.78 -30.31
N PHE A 245 -0.56 -22.57 -29.79
CA PHE A 245 0.72 -21.88 -29.74
C PHE A 245 0.85 -21.12 -28.43
N GLY A 246 1.80 -21.55 -27.60
CA GLY A 246 2.10 -20.96 -26.30
C GLY A 246 3.52 -20.41 -26.26
N PHE A 247 3.69 -19.24 -25.68
CA PHE A 247 4.98 -18.63 -25.42
C PHE A 247 4.99 -18.03 -24.01
N VAL A 248 6.09 -18.22 -23.31
CA VAL A 248 6.43 -17.50 -22.08
C VAL A 248 7.85 -16.99 -22.20
N GLY A 249 8.07 -15.74 -21.80
CA GLY A 249 9.37 -15.10 -21.82
C GLY A 249 9.49 -14.08 -20.69
N GLY A 250 10.58 -14.18 -19.93
CA GLY A 250 11.03 -13.14 -19.01
C GLY A 250 12.11 -12.24 -19.62
N LEU A 251 12.16 -11.01 -19.13
CA LEU A 251 13.22 -10.04 -19.41
C LEU A 251 13.65 -9.41 -18.10
N SER A 252 14.95 -9.45 -17.80
CA SER A 252 15.52 -8.83 -16.59
C SER A 252 16.62 -7.84 -16.96
N ILE A 253 16.55 -6.62 -16.41
CA ILE A 253 17.55 -5.56 -16.60
C ILE A 253 17.84 -4.92 -15.25
N GLY A 254 19.04 -5.11 -14.71
CA GLY A 254 19.39 -4.61 -13.39
C GLY A 254 18.45 -5.15 -12.30
N LYS A 255 17.63 -4.27 -11.71
CA LYS A 255 16.61 -4.63 -10.70
C LYS A 255 15.22 -4.90 -11.30
N VAL A 256 14.97 -4.50 -12.55
CA VAL A 256 13.67 -4.62 -13.20
C VAL A 256 13.49 -6.05 -13.70
N GLN A 257 12.32 -6.60 -13.43
CA GLN A 257 11.91 -7.91 -13.93
C GLN A 257 10.57 -7.76 -14.67
N GLY A 258 10.56 -8.12 -15.95
CA GLY A 258 9.38 -8.23 -16.78
C GLY A 258 9.14 -9.68 -17.14
N GLN A 259 7.88 -10.09 -17.18
CA GLN A 259 7.46 -11.39 -17.68
C GLN A 259 6.24 -11.24 -18.57
N MET A 260 6.18 -12.04 -19.61
CA MET A 260 4.99 -12.19 -20.43
C MET A 260 4.76 -13.66 -20.74
N ALA A 261 3.49 -14.05 -20.78
CA ALA A 261 3.08 -15.31 -21.35
C ALA A 261 1.82 -15.10 -22.17
N PHE A 262 1.72 -15.78 -23.30
CA PHE A 262 0.51 -15.84 -24.08
C PHE A 262 0.31 -17.25 -24.62
N ASN A 263 -0.94 -17.69 -24.69
CA ASN A 263 -1.34 -18.95 -25.31
C ASN A 263 -2.52 -18.68 -26.22
N ILE A 264 -2.41 -19.08 -27.47
CA ILE A 264 -3.49 -19.08 -28.45
C ILE A 264 -3.84 -20.55 -28.69
N ASP A 265 -5.11 -20.91 -28.48
CA ASP A 265 -5.61 -22.27 -28.60
C ASP A 265 -6.91 -22.26 -29.43
N GLU A 266 -7.17 -23.33 -30.17
CA GLU A 266 -8.46 -23.55 -30.85
C GLU A 266 -9.64 -23.56 -29.87
N ASP A 267 -9.42 -23.94 -28.61
CA ASP A 267 -10.36 -23.80 -27.50
C ASP A 267 -10.12 -22.45 -26.79
N PRO A 268 -11.01 -21.46 -26.95
CA PRO A 268 -10.85 -20.13 -26.33
C PRO A 268 -10.77 -20.18 -24.80
N SER A 269 -11.24 -21.27 -24.16
CA SER A 269 -11.10 -21.41 -22.72
C SER A 269 -9.65 -21.64 -22.28
N ARG A 270 -8.79 -22.13 -23.18
CA ARG A 270 -7.36 -22.40 -22.92
C ARG A 270 -6.42 -21.27 -23.34
N GLU A 271 -6.97 -20.16 -23.83
CA GLU A 271 -6.20 -18.97 -24.12
C GLU A 271 -5.61 -18.36 -22.84
N LEU A 272 -4.43 -17.75 -22.98
CA LEU A 272 -3.73 -17.09 -21.89
C LEU A 272 -3.23 -15.73 -22.37
N MET A 273 -3.40 -14.72 -21.53
CA MET A 273 -2.64 -13.47 -21.57
C MET A 273 -2.15 -13.16 -20.16
N TYR A 274 -0.85 -13.13 -19.98
CA TYR A 274 -0.20 -12.77 -18.74
C TYR A 274 0.92 -11.77 -19.03
N ALA A 275 0.96 -10.68 -18.29
CA ALA A 275 2.08 -9.76 -18.30
C ALA A 275 2.30 -9.22 -16.89
N LYS A 276 3.56 -9.21 -16.46
CA LYS A 276 3.98 -8.73 -15.15
C LYS A 276 5.23 -7.88 -15.29
N VAL A 277 5.28 -6.77 -14.57
CA VAL A 277 6.51 -5.99 -14.38
C VAL A 277 6.68 -5.62 -12.92
N GLU A 278 7.90 -5.76 -12.41
CA GLU A 278 8.26 -5.46 -11.04
C GLU A 278 9.41 -4.45 -10.99
N LYS A 279 9.33 -3.53 -10.01
CA LYS A 279 10.38 -2.57 -9.65
C LYS A 279 10.84 -1.68 -10.81
N LEU A 280 9.92 -1.30 -11.69
CA LEU A 280 10.18 -0.45 -12.85
C LEU A 280 9.97 1.03 -12.49
N ASP A 281 10.99 1.85 -12.66
CA ASP A 281 10.85 3.30 -12.58
C ASP A 281 11.28 4.02 -13.87
N ILE A 282 11.03 5.33 -13.95
CA ILE A 282 11.37 6.12 -15.15
C ILE A 282 12.88 6.11 -15.42
N GLN A 283 13.71 6.07 -14.39
CA GLN A 283 15.17 6.02 -14.58
C GLN A 283 15.59 4.67 -15.15
N ASP A 284 14.92 3.57 -14.78
CA ASP A 284 15.16 2.25 -15.37
C ASP A 284 14.83 2.22 -16.87
N VAL A 285 13.76 2.89 -17.31
CA VAL A 285 13.45 3.05 -18.75
C VAL A 285 14.58 3.78 -19.49
N VAL A 286 15.12 4.82 -18.86
CA VAL A 286 16.26 5.58 -19.41
C VAL A 286 17.53 4.72 -19.43
N GLU A 287 17.77 3.91 -18.40
CA GLU A 287 18.89 2.96 -18.36
C GLU A 287 18.77 1.91 -19.47
N PHE A 288 17.57 1.38 -19.71
CA PHE A 288 17.31 0.44 -20.80
C PHE A 288 17.59 1.07 -22.17
N ALA A 289 17.03 2.27 -22.43
CA ALA A 289 17.26 2.99 -23.67
C ALA A 289 18.75 3.29 -23.88
N SER A 290 19.46 3.69 -22.82
CA SER A 290 20.91 3.96 -22.86
C SER A 290 21.71 2.69 -23.13
N ALA A 291 21.31 1.54 -22.54
CA ALA A 291 21.97 0.26 -22.76
C ALA A 291 21.84 -0.23 -24.21
N ILE A 292 20.70 -0.01 -24.86
CA ILE A 292 20.48 -0.43 -26.25
C ILE A 292 21.11 0.54 -27.26
N THR A 293 20.96 1.85 -27.03
CA THR A 293 21.33 2.86 -28.02
C THR A 293 22.77 3.37 -27.86
N SER A 294 23.44 3.00 -26.77
CA SER A 294 24.72 3.60 -26.34
C SER A 294 24.67 5.12 -26.16
N MET A 295 23.47 5.71 -26.08
CA MET A 295 23.27 7.13 -25.82
C MET A 295 23.38 7.41 -24.33
N ASN A 296 23.97 8.56 -23.99
CA ASN A 296 23.99 9.04 -22.61
C ASN A 296 22.79 9.97 -22.38
N ILE A 297 21.65 9.40 -21.98
CA ILE A 297 20.42 10.13 -21.69
C ILE A 297 20.47 10.59 -20.22
N GLU A 298 20.25 11.87 -19.97
CA GLU A 298 20.19 12.41 -18.61
C GLU A 298 18.99 11.82 -17.85
N LYS A 299 19.23 11.36 -16.61
CA LYS A 299 18.19 10.70 -15.81
C LYS A 299 17.19 11.74 -15.28
N PRO A 300 15.88 11.58 -15.55
CA PRO A 300 14.87 12.46 -15.00
C PRO A 300 14.67 12.20 -13.48
N PRO A 301 14.00 13.13 -12.77
CA PRO A 301 13.52 12.89 -11.42
C PRO A 301 12.64 11.64 -11.36
N ASN A 302 12.82 10.82 -10.32
CA ASN A 302 12.08 9.59 -10.15
C ASN A 302 10.69 9.87 -9.54
N VAL A 303 9.77 10.32 -10.40
CA VAL A 303 8.40 10.74 -10.02
C VAL A 303 7.37 9.62 -10.10
N VAL A 304 7.69 8.51 -10.78
CA VAL A 304 6.81 7.36 -10.96
C VAL A 304 7.65 6.09 -10.76
N LYS A 305 7.20 5.23 -9.85
CA LYS A 305 7.74 3.88 -9.64
C LYS A 305 6.58 2.89 -9.68
N PHE A 306 6.71 1.86 -10.51
CA PHE A 306 5.83 0.70 -10.54
C PHE A 306 6.50 -0.39 -9.70
N GLU A 307 6.02 -0.58 -8.48
CA GLU A 307 6.53 -1.65 -7.61
C GLU A 307 6.12 -3.00 -8.19
N GLU A 308 4.86 -3.12 -8.61
CA GLU A 308 4.31 -4.29 -9.29
C GLU A 308 3.15 -3.89 -10.20
N VAL A 309 3.13 -4.35 -11.44
CA VAL A 309 1.94 -4.30 -12.31
C VAL A 309 1.77 -5.64 -12.98
N GLU A 310 0.60 -6.24 -12.82
CA GLU A 310 0.25 -7.55 -13.33
C GLU A 310 -1.11 -7.50 -14.02
N ILE A 311 -1.20 -8.13 -15.19
CA ILE A 311 -2.46 -8.50 -15.83
C ILE A 311 -2.43 -10.00 -16.12
N TYR A 312 -3.52 -10.66 -15.81
CA TYR A 312 -3.70 -12.10 -15.97
C TYR A 312 -5.09 -12.39 -16.52
N VAL A 313 -5.16 -13.19 -17.58
CA VAL A 313 -6.39 -13.64 -18.21
C VAL A 313 -6.19 -15.08 -18.65
N CYS A 314 -6.89 -16.03 -18.01
CA CYS A 314 -6.87 -17.43 -18.38
C CYS A 314 -8.22 -18.09 -18.02
N PRO A 315 -9.18 -18.21 -18.95
CA PRO A 315 -10.55 -18.60 -18.58
C PRO A 315 -10.69 -20.02 -18.00
N GLY A 316 -9.98 -20.99 -18.57
CA GLY A 316 -10.10 -22.43 -18.29
C GLY A 316 -8.81 -23.08 -17.79
N GLY A 317 -7.75 -22.29 -17.61
CA GLY A 317 -6.43 -22.77 -17.22
C GLY A 317 -5.64 -23.38 -18.38
N THR A 318 -4.32 -23.28 -18.34
CA THR A 318 -3.42 -23.87 -19.35
C THR A 318 -2.02 -24.14 -18.78
N THR A 319 -1.15 -24.75 -19.58
CA THR A 319 0.25 -24.99 -19.27
C THR A 319 1.16 -24.65 -20.44
N ILE A 320 2.31 -24.03 -20.15
CA ILE A 320 3.39 -23.77 -21.12
C ILE A 320 4.69 -24.28 -20.50
N GLY A 321 5.25 -25.38 -21.04
CA GLY A 321 6.33 -26.08 -20.35
C GLY A 321 5.84 -26.66 -19.03
N THR A 322 6.64 -26.48 -18.00
CA THR A 322 6.32 -26.88 -16.61
C THR A 322 5.50 -25.82 -15.86
N LEU A 323 5.17 -24.69 -16.50
CA LEU A 323 4.43 -23.60 -15.87
C LEU A 323 2.93 -23.84 -15.98
N VAL A 324 2.25 -23.76 -14.85
CA VAL A 324 0.80 -23.96 -14.73
C VAL A 324 0.12 -22.63 -14.50
N TYR A 325 -0.88 -22.33 -15.33
CA TYR A 325 -1.70 -21.13 -15.27
C TYR A 325 -3.14 -21.53 -14.91
N PRO A 326 -3.61 -21.26 -13.69
CA PRO A 326 -4.94 -21.67 -13.24
C PRO A 326 -6.08 -20.81 -13.82
N PRO A 327 -7.33 -21.29 -13.84
CA PRO A 327 -8.46 -20.48 -14.30
C PRO A 327 -8.63 -19.18 -13.49
N GLY A 328 -8.77 -18.03 -14.18
CA GLY A 328 -9.07 -16.74 -13.56
C GLY A 328 -8.73 -15.52 -14.42
N PHE A 329 -9.07 -14.36 -13.90
CA PHE A 329 -8.63 -13.05 -14.36
C PHE A 329 -8.13 -12.25 -13.16
N SER A 330 -6.99 -11.57 -13.29
CA SER A 330 -6.55 -10.60 -12.30
C SER A 330 -5.89 -9.39 -12.94
N PHE A 331 -5.99 -8.28 -12.24
CA PHE A 331 -5.24 -7.06 -12.51
C PHE A 331 -4.74 -6.51 -11.17
N THR A 332 -3.44 -6.32 -11.05
CA THR A 332 -2.80 -5.74 -9.87
C THR A 332 -1.92 -4.59 -10.33
N ALA A 333 -1.97 -3.47 -9.62
CA ALA A 333 -1.03 -2.39 -9.79
C ALA A 333 -0.69 -1.78 -8.44
N ASP A 334 0.60 -1.70 -8.14
CA ASP A 334 1.21 -1.06 -6.98
C ASP A 334 2.19 0.00 -7.50
N VAL A 335 1.88 1.26 -7.23
CA VAL A 335 2.51 2.43 -7.86
C VAL A 335 2.82 3.48 -6.82
N VAL A 336 4.02 4.07 -6.91
CA VAL A 336 4.41 5.27 -6.19
C VAL A 336 4.49 6.43 -7.18
N LEU A 337 3.60 7.41 -7.05
CA LEU A 337 3.54 8.61 -7.88
C LEU A 337 3.82 9.84 -7.00
N PHE A 338 4.89 10.60 -7.26
CA PHE A 338 5.33 11.73 -6.41
C PHE A 338 5.47 11.37 -4.92
N ASP A 339 6.07 10.21 -4.62
CA ASP A 339 6.15 9.61 -3.27
C ASP A 339 4.79 9.29 -2.61
N ILE A 340 3.70 9.37 -3.38
CA ILE A 340 2.36 8.93 -2.97
C ILE A 340 2.17 7.50 -3.46
N HIS A 341 2.07 6.58 -2.51
CA HIS A 341 1.87 5.17 -2.82
C HIS A 341 0.38 4.85 -2.94
N ALA A 342 0.01 4.19 -4.02
CA ALA A 342 -1.34 3.79 -4.37
C ALA A 342 -1.33 2.38 -4.95
N ASN A 343 -2.33 1.59 -4.60
CA ASN A 343 -2.46 0.23 -5.09
C ASN A 343 -3.91 -0.09 -5.50
N VAL A 344 -4.05 -1.00 -6.45
CA VAL A 344 -5.33 -1.56 -6.88
C VAL A 344 -5.14 -3.03 -7.24
N MET A 345 -6.13 -3.84 -6.89
CA MET A 345 -6.21 -5.26 -7.19
C MET A 345 -7.65 -5.56 -7.61
N CYS A 346 -7.81 -6.28 -8.71
CA CYS A 346 -9.05 -6.87 -9.16
C CYS A 346 -8.77 -8.34 -9.45
N ALA A 347 -9.56 -9.24 -8.89
CA ALA A 347 -9.48 -10.66 -9.15
C ALA A 347 -10.89 -11.19 -9.45
N VAL A 348 -11.02 -11.97 -10.50
CA VAL A 348 -12.24 -12.67 -10.91
C VAL A 348 -11.88 -14.13 -11.05
N GLY A 349 -12.54 -14.98 -10.28
CA GLY A 349 -12.27 -16.41 -10.27
C GLY A 349 -13.54 -17.23 -9.97
N PRO A 350 -13.37 -18.55 -9.76
CA PRO A 350 -14.49 -19.43 -9.43
C PRO A 350 -15.27 -19.00 -8.19
N ASP A 351 -14.59 -18.34 -7.24
CA ASP A 351 -15.18 -17.91 -5.97
C ASP A 351 -15.88 -16.54 -6.04
N GLY A 352 -15.80 -15.84 -7.17
CA GLY A 352 -16.43 -14.53 -7.39
C GLY A 352 -15.46 -13.41 -7.78
N ILE A 353 -15.84 -12.16 -7.49
CA ILE A 353 -15.10 -10.94 -7.83
C ILE A 353 -14.62 -10.26 -6.55
N ILE A 354 -13.33 -9.93 -6.48
CA ILE A 354 -12.73 -9.14 -5.40
C ILE A 354 -12.01 -7.96 -6.02
N CYS A 355 -12.41 -6.75 -5.65
CA CYS A 355 -11.71 -5.53 -5.99
C CYS A 355 -11.26 -4.82 -4.71
N LYS A 356 -10.00 -4.42 -4.65
CA LYS A 356 -9.43 -3.64 -3.54
C LYS A 356 -8.59 -2.53 -4.12
N GLY A 357 -8.54 -1.40 -3.44
CA GLY A 357 -7.61 -0.34 -3.77
C GLY A 357 -7.43 0.62 -2.61
N GLY A 358 -6.31 1.33 -2.63
CA GLY A 358 -6.05 2.34 -1.62
C GLY A 358 -4.95 3.29 -2.02
N ILE A 359 -4.93 4.44 -1.35
CA ILE A 359 -3.94 5.49 -1.53
C ILE A 359 -3.48 6.00 -0.17
N ASP A 360 -2.16 6.14 0.00
CA ASP A 360 -1.56 6.71 1.21
C ASP A 360 -1.93 8.18 1.40
N ALA A 361 -1.94 8.62 2.66
CA ALA A 361 -2.22 10.02 2.96
C ALA A 361 -1.21 10.94 2.26
N PHE A 362 -1.71 12.00 1.63
CA PHE A 362 -0.85 12.99 0.99
C PHE A 362 -1.44 14.39 1.07
N SER A 363 -0.57 15.38 0.86
CA SER A 363 -0.96 16.79 0.78
C SER A 363 -0.34 17.46 -0.45
N LEU A 364 -1.17 18.14 -1.24
CA LEU A 364 -0.78 18.92 -2.41
C LEU A 364 -1.21 20.37 -2.20
N GLY A 365 -0.34 21.16 -1.57
CA GLY A 365 -0.68 22.53 -1.18
C GLY A 365 -1.83 22.55 -0.17
N PRO A 366 -2.99 23.19 -0.47
CA PRO A 366 -4.13 23.25 0.43
C PRO A 366 -5.02 21.99 0.42
N LEU A 367 -4.77 21.05 -0.51
CA LEU A 367 -5.51 19.79 -0.62
C LEU A 367 -4.82 18.72 0.24
N SER A 368 -5.57 18.03 1.10
CA SER A 368 -5.11 16.81 1.78
C SER A 368 -6.10 15.67 1.55
N VAL A 369 -5.57 14.46 1.34
CA VAL A 369 -6.35 13.23 1.16
C VAL A 369 -5.86 12.20 2.16
N ARG A 370 -6.77 11.52 2.87
CA ARG A 370 -6.46 10.42 3.82
C ARG A 370 -7.69 9.54 4.05
N GLY A 371 -7.55 8.48 4.84
CA GLY A 371 -8.70 7.76 5.39
C GLY A 371 -9.37 8.52 6.54
N VAL A 372 -10.64 8.22 6.78
CA VAL A 372 -11.41 8.62 7.95
C VAL A 372 -10.98 7.78 9.15
N ASN A 373 -10.98 6.44 9.02
CA ASN A 373 -10.67 5.52 10.11
C ASN A 373 -9.19 5.08 10.14
N GLY A 374 -8.37 5.61 9.24
CA GLY A 374 -6.96 5.24 9.11
C GLY A 374 -6.17 6.21 8.25
N PRO A 375 -4.86 6.00 8.09
CA PRO A 375 -4.02 6.87 7.28
C PRO A 375 -4.36 6.76 5.78
N ARG A 376 -4.82 5.60 5.30
CA ARG A 376 -5.11 5.37 3.87
C ARG A 376 -6.58 5.57 3.55
N ALA A 377 -6.86 6.21 2.41
CA ALA A 377 -8.17 6.10 1.79
C ALA A 377 -8.24 4.76 1.04
N ILE A 378 -9.35 4.04 1.17
CA ILE A 378 -9.52 2.68 0.63
C ILE A 378 -10.87 2.48 -0.06
N PHE A 379 -10.88 1.52 -0.98
CA PHE A 379 -12.07 0.96 -1.60
C PHE A 379 -11.96 -0.56 -1.59
N GLU A 380 -13.02 -1.23 -1.17
CA GLU A 380 -13.15 -2.69 -1.24
C GLU A 380 -14.52 -3.08 -1.78
N LEU A 381 -14.55 -4.11 -2.63
CA LEU A 381 -15.74 -4.72 -3.17
C LEU A 381 -15.51 -6.24 -3.23
N GLU A 382 -16.46 -6.99 -2.69
CA GLU A 382 -16.46 -8.44 -2.71
C GLU A 382 -17.83 -8.91 -3.19
N LEU A 383 -17.84 -9.66 -4.28
CA LEU A 383 -19.03 -10.23 -4.91
C LEU A 383 -18.81 -11.74 -5.08
N THR A 384 -19.13 -12.50 -4.06
CA THR A 384 -19.08 -13.96 -4.00
C THR A 384 -20.48 -14.53 -3.74
N ASP A 385 -20.62 -15.85 -3.83
CA ASP A 385 -21.88 -16.53 -3.50
C ASP A 385 -22.31 -16.34 -2.02
N SER A 386 -21.33 -16.08 -1.16
CA SER A 386 -21.56 -15.92 0.29
C SER A 386 -21.63 -14.45 0.74
N LYS A 387 -21.01 -13.54 -0.01
CA LYS A 387 -20.84 -12.15 0.39
C LYS A 387 -20.90 -11.22 -0.83
N GLN A 388 -21.88 -10.32 -0.83
CA GLN A 388 -21.96 -9.24 -1.81
C GLN A 388 -21.98 -7.92 -1.05
N SER A 389 -20.81 -7.30 -0.90
CA SER A 389 -20.66 -6.09 -0.10
C SER A 389 -19.41 -5.32 -0.46
N GLY A 390 -19.33 -4.07 -0.04
CA GLY A 390 -18.12 -3.29 -0.16
C GLY A 390 -18.06 -2.12 0.82
N GLN A 391 -16.94 -1.43 0.77
CA GLN A 391 -16.61 -0.31 1.61
C GLN A 391 -15.87 0.77 0.83
N ILE A 392 -16.15 2.02 1.14
CA ILE A 392 -15.36 3.19 0.77
C ILE A 392 -15.01 3.92 2.06
N ASP A 393 -13.74 4.26 2.22
CA ASP A 393 -13.27 5.09 3.33
C ASP A 393 -12.31 6.14 2.76
N GLY A 394 -12.67 7.42 2.85
CA GLY A 394 -11.82 8.49 2.37
C GLY A 394 -12.25 9.84 2.90
N MET A 395 -11.27 10.73 3.05
CA MET A 395 -11.46 12.09 3.49
C MET A 395 -10.65 13.03 2.60
N VAL A 396 -11.28 14.11 2.17
CA VAL A 396 -10.65 15.20 1.44
C VAL A 396 -10.78 16.48 2.25
N GLU A 397 -9.67 17.18 2.43
CA GLU A 397 -9.62 18.50 3.07
C GLU A 397 -9.09 19.54 2.09
N ILE A 398 -9.79 20.68 1.99
CA ILE A 398 -9.37 21.83 1.19
C ILE A 398 -9.59 23.10 2.01
N TYR A 399 -8.53 23.85 2.30
CA TYR A 399 -8.60 25.12 3.05
C TYR A 399 -9.34 25.03 4.41
N GLY A 400 -9.20 23.91 5.12
CA GLY A 400 -9.88 23.67 6.40
C GLY A 400 -11.36 23.30 6.28
N ALA A 401 -11.89 23.17 5.06
CA ALA A 401 -13.16 22.49 4.81
C ALA A 401 -12.88 21.00 4.59
N GLN A 402 -13.47 20.15 5.43
CA GLN A 402 -13.30 18.70 5.36
C GLN A 402 -14.58 18.03 4.86
N VAL A 403 -14.43 17.07 3.97
CA VAL A 403 -15.46 16.13 3.56
C VAL A 403 -14.92 14.73 3.81
N ALA A 404 -15.45 14.06 4.83
CA ALA A 404 -15.20 12.64 5.10
C ALA A 404 -16.30 11.79 4.45
N ILE A 405 -15.98 10.59 3.97
CA ILE A 405 -16.94 9.61 3.51
C ILE A 405 -16.52 8.24 4.05
N VAL A 406 -17.39 7.63 4.85
CA VAL A 406 -17.33 6.20 5.16
C VAL A 406 -18.61 5.58 4.63
N ALA A 407 -18.51 4.84 3.54
CA ALA A 407 -19.65 4.15 2.96
C ALA A 407 -19.50 2.64 3.12
N HIS A 408 -20.53 1.99 3.65
CA HIS A 408 -20.67 0.54 3.64
C HIS A 408 -21.90 0.16 2.85
N PHE A 409 -21.76 -0.87 2.00
CA PHE A 409 -22.90 -1.39 1.26
C PHE A 409 -22.91 -2.92 1.26
N ALA A 410 -24.08 -3.51 1.40
CA ALA A 410 -24.32 -4.93 1.16
C ALA A 410 -25.42 -5.04 0.10
N LEU A 411 -25.24 -5.88 -0.90
CA LEU A 411 -26.21 -6.09 -1.99
C LEU A 411 -27.20 -7.23 -1.66
N GLN A 412 -26.76 -8.21 -0.87
CA GLN A 412 -27.55 -9.38 -0.44
C GLN A 412 -27.42 -9.59 1.08
N PRO A 413 -28.47 -10.10 1.77
CA PRO A 413 -29.82 -10.42 1.25
C PRO A 413 -30.71 -9.19 1.04
N LYS A 414 -30.30 -8.02 1.52
CA LYS A 414 -31.02 -6.75 1.38
C LYS A 414 -30.01 -5.67 1.04
N LEU A 415 -30.30 -4.85 0.03
CA LEU A 415 -29.48 -3.72 -0.34
C LEU A 415 -29.43 -2.70 0.81
N THR A 416 -28.27 -2.58 1.45
CA THR A 416 -27.98 -1.54 2.43
C THR A 416 -26.91 -0.63 1.86
N PHE A 417 -27.09 0.66 2.06
CA PHE A 417 -26.11 1.68 1.72
C PHE A 417 -26.12 2.69 2.87
N VAL A 418 -25.02 2.76 3.60
CA VAL A 418 -24.84 3.71 4.70
C VAL A 418 -23.62 4.51 4.34
N PHE A 419 -23.77 5.81 4.10
CA PHE A 419 -22.63 6.71 4.04
C PHE A 419 -22.70 7.71 5.18
N LEU A 420 -21.59 7.79 5.91
CA LEU A 420 -21.34 8.79 6.92
C LEU A 420 -20.47 9.85 6.28
N PHE A 421 -20.91 11.10 6.32
CA PHE A 421 -20.05 12.21 5.95
C PHE A 421 -19.99 13.27 7.03
N ASP A 422 -18.76 13.65 7.37
CA ASP A 422 -18.47 14.78 8.22
C ASP A 422 -18.24 16.00 7.32
N LEU A 423 -19.06 17.04 7.50
CA LEU A 423 -18.74 18.38 7.01
C LEU A 423 -18.22 19.19 8.18
N ASP A 424 -16.92 19.48 8.16
CA ASP A 424 -16.31 20.43 9.09
C ASP A 424 -15.94 21.71 8.35
N PHE A 425 -16.60 22.81 8.70
CA PHE A 425 -16.28 24.14 8.20
C PHE A 425 -15.41 24.89 9.21
N CYS A 426 -14.08 24.71 9.11
CA CYS A 426 -13.10 25.42 9.94
C CYS A 426 -13.35 25.28 11.47
N GLY A 427 -13.88 24.15 11.93
CA GLY A 427 -14.24 23.89 13.33
C GLY A 427 -15.50 24.62 13.82
N LEU A 428 -16.19 25.38 12.95
CA LEU A 428 -17.37 26.17 13.33
C LEU A 428 -18.66 25.35 13.29
N TYR A 429 -18.78 24.47 12.30
CA TYR A 429 -19.94 23.63 12.10
C TYR A 429 -19.46 22.23 11.76
N LYS A 430 -19.81 21.26 12.62
CA LYS A 430 -19.61 19.85 12.36
C LYS A 430 -20.97 19.18 12.17
N PHE A 431 -21.20 18.65 10.98
CA PHE A 431 -22.35 17.83 10.66
C PHE A 431 -21.89 16.41 10.46
N GLU A 432 -22.41 15.47 11.24
CA GLU A 432 -22.30 14.05 10.95
C GLU A 432 -23.65 13.63 10.34
N VAL A 433 -23.61 13.16 9.09
CA VAL A 433 -24.83 12.83 8.36
C VAL A 433 -24.84 11.34 8.04
N HIS A 434 -25.85 10.66 8.57
CA HIS A 434 -26.15 9.26 8.27
C HIS A 434 -27.20 9.22 7.17
N ALA A 435 -26.86 8.62 6.05
CA ALA A 435 -27.76 8.52 4.91
C ALA A 435 -28.18 7.09 4.64
N TYR A 436 -29.48 6.88 4.45
CA TYR A 436 -30.09 5.58 4.16
C TYR A 436 -31.01 5.68 2.94
N PRO A 437 -31.08 4.66 2.06
CA PRO A 437 -32.02 4.68 0.95
C PRO A 437 -33.47 4.71 1.48
N HIS A 438 -34.30 5.61 0.94
CA HIS A 438 -35.71 5.78 1.36
C HIS A 438 -36.57 4.55 1.03
N GLU A 439 -36.28 3.91 -0.11
CA GLU A 439 -36.89 2.66 -0.55
C GLU A 439 -35.78 1.66 -0.89
N ASN A 440 -36.02 0.36 -0.68
CA ASN A 440 -35.06 -0.66 -1.08
C ASN A 440 -34.94 -0.64 -2.62
N PRO A 441 -33.75 -0.44 -3.18
CA PRO A 441 -33.62 -0.44 -4.63
C PRO A 441 -33.95 -1.83 -5.19
N THR A 442 -34.68 -1.86 -6.30
CA THR A 442 -35.08 -3.10 -6.99
C THR A 442 -33.93 -3.68 -7.82
N GLU A 443 -33.91 -5.02 -7.97
CA GLU A 443 -33.02 -5.73 -8.90
C GLU A 443 -33.10 -5.09 -10.30
N GLY A 444 -31.94 -4.77 -10.88
CA GLY A 444 -31.83 -4.18 -12.21
C GLY A 444 -31.81 -2.64 -12.28
N SER A 445 -31.99 -1.92 -11.17
CA SER A 445 -31.80 -0.46 -11.16
C SER A 445 -30.51 -0.05 -10.42
N CYS A 446 -29.43 0.22 -11.14
CA CYS A 446 -28.23 0.92 -10.62
C CYS A 446 -28.47 2.42 -10.37
N LYS A 447 -29.71 2.80 -10.05
CA LYS A 447 -30.16 4.18 -9.88
C LYS A 447 -29.96 4.69 -8.45
N VAL A 448 -28.92 4.21 -7.79
CA VAL A 448 -28.49 4.59 -6.44
C VAL A 448 -28.25 6.11 -6.34
N THR A 449 -27.88 6.77 -7.43
CA THR A 449 -27.69 8.23 -7.53
C THR A 449 -28.98 9.03 -7.71
N SER A 450 -30.12 8.38 -7.98
CA SER A 450 -31.41 9.04 -8.23
C SER A 450 -32.53 8.62 -7.26
N THR A 451 -32.26 7.65 -6.39
CA THR A 451 -33.11 7.30 -5.26
C THR A 451 -33.09 8.39 -4.19
N ALA A 452 -34.24 8.68 -3.59
CA ALA A 452 -34.30 9.55 -2.42
C ALA A 452 -33.60 8.87 -1.24
N TYR A 453 -32.81 9.65 -0.49
CA TYR A 453 -32.18 9.20 0.76
C TYR A 453 -32.84 9.90 1.94
N LEU A 454 -33.03 9.13 3.01
CA LEU A 454 -33.27 9.67 4.34
C LEU A 454 -31.93 10.10 4.90
N LEU A 455 -31.78 11.40 5.14
CA LEU A 455 -30.60 12.00 5.76
C LEU A 455 -30.93 12.30 7.22
N GLU A 456 -30.22 11.66 8.14
CA GLU A 456 -30.24 11.98 9.55
C GLU A 456 -28.95 12.71 9.87
N ALA A 457 -29.05 14.03 10.11
CA ALA A 457 -27.91 14.86 10.43
C ALA A 457 -27.88 15.15 11.94
N SER A 458 -26.80 14.80 12.61
CA SER A 458 -26.50 15.23 13.97
C SER A 458 -25.67 16.52 13.90
N PHE A 459 -26.21 17.59 14.49
CA PHE A 459 -25.53 18.87 14.57
C PHE A 459 -24.82 18.99 15.92
N HIS A 460 -23.50 19.14 15.89
CA HIS A 460 -22.72 19.39 17.08
C HIS A 460 -22.45 20.89 17.20
N GLU A 461 -23.24 21.57 18.05
CA GLU A 461 -23.17 23.03 18.25
C GLU A 461 -21.98 23.42 19.15
N HIS A 462 -20.79 23.55 18.56
CA HIS A 462 -19.62 24.10 19.26
C HIS A 462 -19.68 25.64 19.42
N ILE A 463 -20.60 26.30 18.72
CA ILE A 463 -20.76 27.76 18.73
C ILE A 463 -21.24 28.26 20.10
N ARG A 464 -22.17 27.56 20.77
CA ARG A 464 -22.62 27.97 22.11
C ARG A 464 -21.49 27.89 23.13
N GLY A 465 -20.69 26.83 23.10
CA GLY A 465 -19.52 26.68 23.97
C GLY A 465 -18.48 27.76 23.70
N ASN A 466 -18.04 27.92 22.45
CA ASN A 466 -17.03 28.92 22.10
C ASN A 466 -17.49 30.37 22.31
N ILE A 467 -18.78 30.69 22.08
CA ILE A 467 -19.33 32.02 22.36
C ILE A 467 -19.47 32.22 23.87
N ALA A 468 -19.94 31.23 24.62
CA ALA A 468 -20.01 31.31 26.09
C ALA A 468 -18.61 31.50 26.69
N ASP A 469 -17.62 30.70 26.28
CA ASP A 469 -16.25 30.79 26.77
C ASP A 469 -15.58 32.12 26.39
N ASN A 470 -15.83 32.65 25.18
CA ASN A 470 -15.32 33.98 24.81
C ASN A 470 -16.04 35.11 25.54
N LEU A 471 -17.36 35.02 25.73
CA LEU A 471 -18.12 36.01 26.48
C LEU A 471 -17.71 36.00 27.95
N ASP A 472 -17.54 34.82 28.56
CA ASP A 472 -17.08 34.66 29.94
C ASP A 472 -15.68 35.23 30.11
N ARG A 473 -14.75 34.93 29.19
CA ARG A 473 -13.41 35.53 29.20
C ARG A 473 -13.45 37.06 29.05
N MET A 474 -14.31 37.59 28.17
CA MET A 474 -14.49 39.04 28.00
C MET A 474 -15.13 39.71 29.23
N PHE A 475 -16.08 39.04 29.88
CA PHE A 475 -16.72 39.51 31.11
C PHE A 475 -15.76 39.46 32.28
N GLU A 476 -14.94 38.40 32.41
CA GLU A 476 -13.89 38.31 33.43
C GLU A 476 -12.82 39.40 33.27
N GLU A 477 -12.36 39.65 32.04
CA GLU A 477 -11.39 40.73 31.77
C GLU A 477 -11.97 42.12 32.06
N ARG A 478 -13.23 42.38 31.69
CA ARG A 478 -13.91 43.63 32.06
C ARG A 478 -14.12 43.76 33.55
N ALA A 479 -14.58 42.71 34.22
CA ALA A 479 -14.78 42.71 35.67
C ALA A 479 -13.46 42.90 36.43
N ARG A 480 -12.33 42.42 35.88
CA ARG A 480 -11.00 42.68 36.43
C ARG A 480 -10.60 44.15 36.25
N LYS A 481 -10.76 44.71 35.04
CA LYS A 481 -10.49 46.14 34.79
C LYS A 481 -11.35 47.06 35.65
N GLU A 482 -12.66 46.80 35.77
CA GLU A 482 -13.56 47.59 36.62
C GLU A 482 -13.20 47.48 38.10
N ARG A 483 -12.75 46.30 38.59
CA ARG A 483 -12.26 46.16 39.96
C ARG A 483 -10.99 46.98 40.17
N ASP A 484 -10.04 46.93 39.25
CA ASP A 484 -8.78 47.68 39.33
C ASP A 484 -9.04 49.20 39.27
N GLU A 485 -9.95 49.66 38.40
CA GLU A 485 -10.35 51.08 38.29
C GLU A 485 -11.12 51.56 39.52
N ASN A 486 -12.05 50.75 40.07
CA ASN A 486 -12.78 51.08 41.29
C ASN A 486 -11.88 51.11 42.52
N GLN A 487 -10.91 50.20 42.62
CA GLN A 487 -9.90 50.19 43.67
C GLN A 487 -9.07 51.48 43.62
N HIS A 488 -8.57 51.85 42.45
CA HIS A 488 -7.81 53.08 42.25
C HIS A 488 -8.64 54.34 42.58
N THR A 489 -9.94 54.34 42.25
CA THR A 489 -10.87 55.42 42.57
C THR A 489 -11.15 55.51 44.07
N LEU A 490 -11.31 54.38 44.75
CA LEU A 490 -11.47 54.30 46.22
C LEU A 490 -10.25 54.84 46.95
N GLU A 491 -9.04 54.48 46.52
CA GLU A 491 -7.79 54.98 47.08
C GLU A 491 -7.64 56.50 46.86
N ALA A 492 -8.00 57.01 45.67
CA ALA A 492 -8.02 58.44 45.38
C ALA A 492 -9.04 59.21 46.25
N ILE A 493 -10.25 58.66 46.44
CA ILE A 493 -11.29 59.25 47.30
C ILE A 493 -10.85 59.26 48.77
N GLN A 494 -10.23 58.19 49.26
CA GLN A 494 -9.70 58.14 50.64
C GLN A 494 -8.58 59.16 50.84
N SER A 495 -7.66 59.28 49.88
CA SER A 495 -6.60 60.29 49.90
C SER A 495 -7.17 61.73 49.92
N ALA A 496 -8.13 62.02 49.04
CA ALA A 496 -8.81 63.31 48.99
C ALA A 496 -9.59 63.61 50.28
N ARG A 497 -10.27 62.61 50.86
CA ARG A 497 -10.98 62.75 52.13
C ARG A 497 -10.02 63.05 53.28
N ASN A 498 -8.87 62.41 53.33
CA ASN A 498 -7.85 62.65 54.35
C ASN A 498 -7.25 64.06 54.22
N GLN A 499 -6.96 64.51 52.99
CA GLN A 499 -6.51 65.89 52.74
C GLN A 499 -7.57 66.92 53.15
N TRP A 500 -8.83 66.69 52.77
CA TRP A 500 -9.92 67.61 53.10
C TRP A 500 -10.15 67.72 54.61
N LYS A 501 -10.08 66.59 55.33
CA LYS A 501 -10.18 66.57 56.80
C LYS A 501 -9.07 67.38 57.46
N ALA A 502 -7.83 67.23 56.99
CA ALA A 502 -6.70 68.01 57.50
C ALA A 502 -6.85 69.52 57.23
N THR A 503 -7.40 69.92 56.07
CA THR A 503 -7.67 71.34 55.78
C THR A 503 -8.83 71.90 56.60
N PHE A 504 -9.86 71.09 56.88
CA PHE A 504 -10.99 71.51 57.70
C PHE A 504 -10.58 71.78 59.15
N GLU A 505 -9.79 70.88 59.74
CA GLU A 505 -9.22 71.04 61.08
C GLU A 505 -8.31 72.29 61.17
N ALA A 506 -7.57 72.61 60.10
CA ALA A 506 -6.78 73.85 60.02
C ALA A 506 -7.65 75.13 59.90
N CYS A 507 -8.82 75.06 59.25
CA CYS A 507 -9.76 76.17 59.12
C CYS A 507 -10.46 76.49 60.45
N GLU A 508 -10.91 75.48 61.22
CA GLU A 508 -11.50 75.70 62.55
C GLU A 508 -10.53 76.43 63.50
N ALA A 509 -9.24 76.08 63.47
CA ALA A 509 -8.22 76.76 64.25
C ALA A 509 -8.02 78.24 63.82
N CYS A 510 -8.30 78.56 62.56
CA CYS A 510 -8.20 79.93 62.03
C CYS A 510 -9.43 80.78 62.40
N GLU A 511 -10.62 80.19 62.35
CA GLU A 511 -11.88 80.85 62.71
C GLU A 511 -11.93 81.20 64.21
N ALA A 512 -11.43 80.31 65.07
CA ALA A 512 -11.26 80.59 66.51
C ALA A 512 -10.34 81.80 66.77
N ARG A 513 -9.25 81.94 66.00
CA ARG A 513 -8.33 83.11 66.09
C ARG A 513 -9.00 84.40 65.62
N GLN A 514 -9.79 84.34 64.55
CA GLN A 514 -10.46 85.51 64.00
C GLN A 514 -11.56 86.04 64.93
N LYS A 515 -12.32 85.14 65.57
CA LYS A 515 -13.35 85.51 66.57
C LYS A 515 -12.74 86.21 67.78
N ALA A 516 -11.63 85.69 68.32
CA ALA A 516 -10.91 86.33 69.42
C ALA A 516 -10.39 87.74 69.08
N ALA A 517 -9.93 87.96 67.84
CA ALA A 517 -9.49 89.28 67.37
C ALA A 517 -10.66 90.26 67.19
N HIS A 518 -11.82 89.78 66.73
CA HIS A 518 -13.02 90.61 66.55
C HIS A 518 -13.60 91.09 67.89
N ASP A 519 -13.69 90.21 68.89
CA ASP A 519 -14.20 90.55 70.22
C ASP A 519 -13.32 91.61 70.91
N ALA A 520 -12.00 91.51 70.76
CA ALA A 520 -11.04 92.49 71.26
C ALA A 520 -11.22 93.88 70.59
N TYR A 521 -11.51 93.91 69.28
CA TYR A 521 -11.76 95.14 68.54
C TYR A 521 -13.06 95.84 68.98
N MET A 522 -14.16 95.08 69.11
CA MET A 522 -15.47 95.63 69.49
C MET A 522 -15.45 96.25 70.89
N SER A 523 -14.75 95.62 71.84
CA SER A 523 -14.58 96.15 73.19
C SER A 523 -13.84 97.50 73.21
N LYS A 524 -12.79 97.64 72.38
CA LYS A 524 -12.01 98.88 72.25
C LYS A 524 -12.81 100.00 71.59
N LYS A 525 -13.63 99.68 70.59
CA LYS A 525 -14.52 100.64 69.91
C LYS A 525 -15.55 101.23 70.88
N GLY A 526 -16.22 100.39 71.67
CA GLY A 526 -17.24 100.84 72.63
C GLY A 526 -16.71 101.79 73.71
N ASN A 527 -15.48 101.57 74.20
CA ASN A 527 -14.84 102.50 75.15
C ASN A 527 -14.52 103.86 74.51
N THR A 528 -14.08 103.87 73.26
CA THR A 528 -13.74 105.09 72.54
C THR A 528 -14.96 105.97 72.25
N GLU A 529 -16.11 105.35 71.94
CA GLU A 529 -17.37 106.07 71.71
C GLU A 529 -17.90 106.73 72.99
N LYS A 530 -17.82 106.04 74.14
CA LYS A 530 -18.19 106.61 75.45
C LYS A 530 -17.33 107.81 75.82
N ASP A 531 -16.02 107.76 75.55
CA ASP A 531 -15.11 108.88 75.81
C ASP A 531 -15.41 110.08 74.89
N ARG A 532 -15.72 109.83 73.62
CA ARG A 532 -16.11 110.88 72.66
C ARG A 532 -17.37 111.61 73.12
N ASP A 533 -18.42 110.87 73.48
CA ASP A 533 -19.71 111.47 73.84
C ASP A 533 -19.60 112.28 75.14
N ARG A 534 -18.77 111.84 76.10
CA ARG A 534 -18.44 112.61 77.30
C ARG A 534 -17.77 113.95 77.00
N ILE A 535 -16.86 113.99 76.03
CA ILE A 535 -16.15 115.23 75.62
C ILE A 535 -17.11 116.20 74.92
N VAL A 536 -17.97 115.70 74.03
CA VAL A 536 -18.94 116.52 73.30
C VAL A 536 -19.90 117.23 74.25
N GLU A 537 -20.37 116.54 75.29
CA GLU A 537 -21.32 117.12 76.25
C GLU A 537 -20.67 118.21 77.12
N GLN A 538 -19.39 118.04 77.48
CA GLN A 538 -18.63 119.06 78.20
C GLN A 538 -18.42 120.33 77.38
N GLU A 539 -18.15 120.22 76.08
CA GLU A 539 -17.96 121.37 75.20
C GLU A 539 -19.27 122.10 74.89
N ARG A 540 -20.39 121.37 74.75
CA ARG A 540 -21.72 121.99 74.62
C ARG A 540 -22.10 122.85 75.82
N ALA A 541 -21.81 122.37 77.03
CA ALA A 541 -22.07 123.12 78.26
C ALA A 541 -21.24 124.42 78.34
N LYS A 542 -19.99 124.40 77.86
CA LYS A 542 -19.14 125.61 77.80
C LYS A 542 -19.67 126.63 76.80
N ILE A 543 -20.10 126.20 75.61
CA ILE A 543 -20.64 127.08 74.57
C ILE A 543 -21.90 127.81 75.09
N ALA A 544 -22.81 127.09 75.75
CA ALA A 544 -24.03 127.67 76.31
C ALA A 544 -23.73 128.74 77.38
N ASN A 545 -22.74 128.51 78.25
CA ASN A 545 -22.32 129.49 79.27
C ASN A 545 -21.70 130.74 78.64
N LEU A 546 -20.85 130.58 77.62
CA LEU A 546 -20.24 131.70 76.91
C LEU A 546 -21.29 132.55 76.16
N GLN A 547 -22.31 131.93 75.57
CA GLN A 547 -23.42 132.66 74.94
C GLN A 547 -24.22 133.48 75.96
N ALA A 548 -24.55 132.91 77.12
CA ALA A 548 -25.24 133.65 78.18
C ALA A 548 -24.44 134.88 78.66
N GLN A 549 -23.11 134.76 78.79
CA GLN A 549 -22.25 135.90 79.15
C GLN A 549 -22.19 136.98 78.07
N LEU A 550 -22.24 136.58 76.79
CA LEU A 550 -22.20 137.50 75.65
C LEU A 550 -23.52 138.28 75.50
N ASP A 551 -24.65 137.63 75.78
CA ASP A 551 -25.97 138.26 75.79
C ASP A 551 -26.10 139.28 76.94
N GLU A 552 -25.61 138.96 78.13
CA GLU A 552 -25.63 139.89 79.28
C GLU A 552 -24.78 141.14 79.01
N ARG A 553 -23.56 140.97 78.47
CA ARG A 553 -22.71 142.11 78.09
C ARG A 553 -23.33 142.98 76.99
N SER A 554 -24.01 142.37 76.02
CA SER A 554 -24.72 143.11 74.97
C SER A 554 -25.87 143.94 75.54
N ARG A 555 -26.54 143.44 76.58
CA ARG A 555 -27.62 144.14 77.28
C ARG A 555 -27.09 145.36 78.06
N GLU A 556 -26.01 145.18 78.82
CA GLU A 556 -25.34 146.30 79.52
C GLU A 556 -24.84 147.39 78.56
N MET A 557 -24.30 147.00 77.40
CA MET A 557 -23.84 147.92 76.36
C MET A 557 -25.00 148.77 75.81
N LYS A 558 -26.14 148.15 75.51
CA LYS A 558 -27.35 148.85 75.03
C LYS A 558 -27.88 149.85 76.04
N GLU A 559 -27.89 149.51 77.34
CA GLU A 559 -28.29 150.45 78.39
C GLU A 559 -27.35 151.65 78.49
N LYS A 560 -26.03 151.44 78.39
CA LYS A 560 -25.04 152.54 78.38
C LYS A 560 -25.21 153.46 77.18
N ILE A 561 -25.47 152.90 75.99
CA ILE A 561 -25.73 153.68 74.77
C ILE A 561 -27.00 154.52 74.91
N SER A 562 -28.08 153.94 75.45
CA SER A 562 -29.35 154.65 75.67
C SER A 562 -29.21 155.82 76.65
N LYS A 563 -28.47 155.63 77.75
CA LYS A 563 -28.21 156.71 78.73
C LYS A 563 -27.33 157.81 78.14
N ALA A 564 -26.34 157.46 77.32
CA ALA A 564 -25.51 158.43 76.61
C ALA A 564 -26.32 159.24 75.57
N GLN A 565 -27.27 158.61 74.87
CA GLN A 565 -28.16 159.28 73.91
C GLN A 565 -29.15 160.23 74.58
N GLN A 566 -29.70 159.86 75.75
CA GLN A 566 -30.56 160.77 76.53
C GLN A 566 -29.79 162.01 77.00
N TRP A 567 -28.56 161.84 77.50
CA TRP A 567 -27.69 162.96 77.90
C TRP A 567 -27.34 163.88 76.71
N LEU A 568 -27.14 163.32 75.51
CA LEU A 568 -26.82 164.10 74.31
C LEU A 568 -28.00 164.95 73.82
N ASN A 569 -29.23 164.45 73.95
CA ASN A 569 -30.44 165.18 73.55
C ASN A 569 -30.81 166.30 74.54
N GLU A 570 -30.49 166.17 75.83
CA GLU A 570 -30.70 167.22 76.84
C GLU A 570 -29.71 168.40 76.68
N LYS A 571 -28.55 168.17 76.05
CA LYS A 571 -27.51 169.19 75.83
C LYS A 571 -27.68 170.07 74.59
N ASN A 572 -28.56 169.71 73.65
CA ASN A 572 -28.74 170.41 72.36
C ASN A 572 -29.95 171.36 72.31
N ASN A 573 -30.69 171.54 73.41
CA ASN A 573 -31.85 172.43 73.51
C ASN A 573 -31.67 173.61 74.49
N GLU A 574 -30.43 173.96 74.82
CA GLU A 574 -30.01 175.26 75.37
C GLU A 574 -29.12 175.96 74.35
#